data_AF-A0A151I7V0-F1
#
_entry.id   AF-A0A151I7V0-F1
#
_cell.length_a   1.000
_cell.length_b   1.000
_cell.length_c   1.000
_cell.angle_alpha   90.00
_cell.angle_beta   90.00
_cell.angle_gamma   90.00
#
_symmetry.space_group_name_H-M   'P 1'
#
loop_
_entity.id
_entity.type
_entity.pdbx_description
1 polymer ?
#
loop_
_entity_poly.entity_id
_entity_poly.type
_entity_poly.pdbx_seq_one_letter_code
_entity_poly.pdbx_strand_id
1 'polypeptide(L)'
;MTFVDLQGFIVNERFIVKEVAILKHGTVLTHYIFTNPVPWRFLTRSDRSCASWLIAYHHGLRWTDGTTSYLEAKRLITSAVREEEDAVVYVKGREKRTWLRDLLLDERVHIETLDAVYEDIKSLADICRRRAVRILSRRYDLTATGYKFLEIAINVDPPSYVEIVLGDHRGRELSLSLETWKSLYEQRWNIYTLLRNEYKDNFINVGPLTIRICTHNDVTLVRLESSTVHMTMIESTLRRMFDLDGCIDVTFERLARLVDTVDAKYTRFSNVANAIHESDIFDKRQLSSTNASSSIASSSL
;
A
#
# COMPACT_ATOMS: atom_id res chain seq x y z
N MET A 1 6.82 13.06 -25.05
CA MET A 1 6.41 12.14 -23.96
C MET A 1 5.22 12.75 -23.25
N THR A 2 4.11 12.01 -23.19
CA THR A 2 2.85 12.50 -22.60
C THR A 2 2.39 11.53 -21.53
N PHE A 3 2.09 12.05 -20.33
CA PHE A 3 1.51 11.28 -19.23
C PHE A 3 0.06 11.69 -19.04
N VAL A 4 -0.79 10.71 -18.79
CA VAL A 4 -2.21 10.90 -18.55
C VAL A 4 -2.57 10.22 -17.23
N ASP A 5 -3.03 11.00 -16.26
CA ASP A 5 -3.74 10.47 -15.10
C ASP A 5 -5.25 10.65 -15.29
N LEU A 6 -5.98 9.56 -15.11
CA LEU A 6 -7.43 9.52 -15.22
C LEU A 6 -7.99 9.12 -13.86
N GLN A 7 -8.92 9.88 -13.30
CA GLN A 7 -9.72 9.46 -12.15
C GLN A 7 -11.19 9.42 -12.56
N GLY A 8 -11.95 8.52 -11.95
CA GLY A 8 -13.30 8.25 -12.42
C GLY A 8 -14.02 7.21 -11.59
N PHE A 9 -15.24 6.90 -12.03
CA PHE A 9 -16.13 5.96 -11.38
C PHE A 9 -16.34 4.73 -12.25
N ILE A 10 -16.70 3.60 -11.63
CA ILE A 10 -17.24 2.45 -12.34
C ILE A 10 -18.76 2.51 -12.24
N VAL A 11 -19.45 2.53 -13.39
CA VAL A 11 -20.90 2.50 -13.48
C VAL A 11 -21.30 1.46 -14.49
N ASN A 12 -22.15 0.51 -14.10
CA ASN A 12 -22.54 -0.61 -14.98
C ASN A 12 -21.30 -1.30 -15.57
N GLU A 13 -20.29 -1.56 -14.74
CA GLU A 13 -19.03 -2.22 -15.11
C GLU A 13 -18.17 -1.45 -16.13
N ARG A 14 -18.48 -0.19 -16.39
CA ARG A 14 -17.73 0.67 -17.30
C ARG A 14 -17.07 1.81 -16.56
N PHE A 15 -15.82 2.09 -16.91
CA PHE A 15 -15.12 3.26 -16.42
C PHE A 15 -15.72 4.54 -17.03
N ILE A 16 -16.07 5.48 -16.17
CA ILE A 16 -16.52 6.82 -16.52
C ILE A 16 -15.49 7.79 -15.96
N VAL A 17 -14.81 8.51 -16.86
CA VAL A 17 -13.82 9.49 -16.46
C VAL A 17 -14.49 10.67 -15.73
N LYS A 18 -13.87 11.12 -14.64
CA LYS A 18 -14.32 12.27 -13.87
C LYS A 18 -13.31 13.40 -13.91
N GLU A 19 -12.05 13.06 -13.84
CA GLU A 19 -10.94 13.99 -13.84
C GLU A 19 -9.84 13.46 -14.74
N VAL A 20 -9.20 14.37 -15.46
CA VAL A 20 -8.10 14.08 -16.38
C VAL A 20 -7.00 15.10 -16.17
N ALA A 21 -5.79 14.62 -15.90
CA ALA A 21 -4.57 15.41 -15.90
C ALA A 21 -3.65 14.89 -17.00
N ILE A 22 -3.23 15.77 -17.92
CA ILE A 22 -2.34 15.44 -19.02
C ILE A 22 -1.09 16.29 -18.88
N LEU A 23 0.05 15.64 -18.65
CA LEU A 23 1.36 16.27 -18.59
C LEU A 23 2.13 15.97 -19.88
N LYS A 24 2.42 17.00 -20.67
CA LYS A 24 3.26 16.90 -21.88
C LYS A 24 4.63 17.50 -21.64
N HIS A 25 5.66 16.84 -22.18
CA HIS A 25 7.07 17.28 -22.17
C HIS A 25 7.57 17.72 -20.78
N GLY A 26 7.00 17.14 -19.73
CA GLY A 26 7.31 17.48 -18.34
C GLY A 26 6.89 18.88 -17.88
N THR A 27 6.19 19.68 -18.70
CA THR A 27 5.95 21.10 -18.42
C THR A 27 4.52 21.58 -18.67
N VAL A 28 3.82 21.05 -19.68
CA VAL A 28 2.46 21.49 -20.02
C VAL A 28 1.46 20.60 -19.28
N LEU A 29 0.76 21.16 -18.29
CA LEU A 29 -0.30 20.47 -17.55
C LEU A 29 -1.67 20.94 -18.04
N THR A 30 -2.42 20.06 -18.68
CA THR A 30 -3.84 20.25 -18.97
C THR A 30 -4.68 19.47 -17.96
N HIS A 31 -5.65 20.12 -17.33
CA HIS A 31 -6.46 19.52 -16.27
C HIS A 31 -7.94 19.80 -16.47
N TYR A 32 -8.75 18.75 -16.43
CA TYR A 32 -10.19 18.83 -16.58
C TYR A 32 -10.90 18.04 -15.48
N ILE A 33 -11.97 18.62 -14.93
CA ILE A 33 -12.93 17.90 -14.09
C ILE A 33 -14.29 17.96 -14.78
N PHE A 34 -14.78 16.81 -15.21
CA PHE A 34 -16.00 16.66 -15.98
C PHE A 34 -17.23 16.51 -15.09
N THR A 35 -18.36 17.08 -15.51
CA THR A 35 -19.67 16.75 -14.95
C THR A 35 -19.97 15.27 -15.22
N ASN A 36 -20.78 14.63 -14.37
CA ASN A 36 -21.12 13.22 -14.59
C ASN A 36 -22.17 13.09 -15.71
N PRO A 37 -22.03 12.12 -16.63
CA PRO A 37 -22.99 11.90 -17.71
C PRO A 37 -24.32 11.32 -17.21
N VAL A 38 -24.32 10.72 -16.02
CA VAL A 38 -25.50 10.08 -15.42
C VAL A 38 -25.82 10.71 -14.05
N PRO A 39 -27.05 11.21 -13.84
CA PRO A 39 -27.50 11.66 -12.53
C PRO A 39 -27.46 10.56 -11.45
N TRP A 40 -27.04 10.91 -10.22
CA TRP A 40 -26.88 9.98 -9.10
C TRP A 40 -28.11 9.08 -8.83
N ARG A 41 -29.32 9.63 -9.01
CA ARG A 41 -30.59 8.92 -8.80
C ARG A 41 -30.80 7.73 -9.75
N PHE A 42 -30.12 7.70 -10.89
CA PHE A 42 -30.22 6.64 -11.89
C PHE A 42 -29.16 5.55 -11.72
N LEU A 43 -28.27 5.69 -10.73
CA LEU A 43 -27.30 4.66 -10.40
C LEU A 43 -27.96 3.49 -9.65
N THR A 44 -27.49 2.28 -9.91
CA THR A 44 -27.90 1.11 -9.14
C THR A 44 -27.46 1.24 -7.67
N ARG A 45 -27.97 0.39 -6.79
CA ARG A 45 -27.49 0.35 -5.40
C ARG A 45 -26.00 -0.01 -5.33
N SER A 46 -25.56 -0.94 -6.18
CA SER A 46 -24.16 -1.36 -6.26
C SER A 46 -23.25 -0.21 -6.70
N ASP A 47 -23.62 0.48 -7.79
CA ASP A 47 -22.83 1.62 -8.31
C ASP A 47 -22.76 2.75 -7.27
N ARG A 48 -23.86 3.03 -6.55
CA ARG A 48 -23.84 4.05 -5.48
C ARG A 48 -22.91 3.67 -4.35
N SER A 49 -22.89 2.41 -3.94
CA SER A 49 -21.97 1.92 -2.91
C SER A 49 -20.51 2.01 -3.37
N CYS A 50 -20.21 1.61 -4.61
CA CYS A 50 -18.88 1.72 -5.20
C CYS A 50 -18.44 3.19 -5.28
N ALA A 51 -19.29 4.06 -5.84
CA ALA A 51 -19.00 5.49 -5.96
C ALA A 51 -18.82 6.15 -4.59
N SER A 52 -19.64 5.80 -3.59
CA SER A 52 -19.50 6.32 -2.23
C SER A 52 -18.16 5.91 -1.60
N TRP A 53 -17.71 4.69 -1.85
CA TRP A 53 -16.42 4.22 -1.40
C TRP A 53 -15.26 4.98 -2.08
N LEU A 54 -15.34 5.16 -3.40
CA LEU A 54 -14.32 5.90 -4.17
C LEU A 54 -14.24 7.38 -3.73
N ILE A 55 -15.39 8.00 -3.44
CA ILE A 55 -15.48 9.36 -2.89
C ILE A 55 -14.79 9.43 -1.53
N ALA A 56 -15.12 8.51 -0.61
CA ALA A 56 -14.66 8.59 0.77
C ALA A 56 -13.20 8.13 0.96
N TYR A 57 -12.71 7.21 0.13
CA TYR A 57 -11.48 6.46 0.43
C TYR A 57 -10.46 6.37 -0.71
N HIS A 58 -10.76 6.82 -1.93
CA HIS A 58 -9.82 6.72 -3.05
C HIS A 58 -9.39 8.09 -3.62
N HIS A 59 -10.28 8.79 -4.31
CA HIS A 59 -9.91 10.01 -5.05
C HIS A 59 -10.59 11.29 -4.53
N GLY A 60 -11.57 11.20 -3.62
CA GLY A 60 -12.21 12.40 -3.04
C GLY A 60 -13.19 13.15 -3.95
N LEU A 61 -13.11 12.98 -5.28
CA LEU A 61 -14.03 13.61 -6.24
C LEU A 61 -15.48 13.26 -5.96
N ARG A 62 -16.33 14.26 -5.68
CA ARG A 62 -17.77 14.06 -5.47
C ARG A 62 -18.48 13.81 -6.79
N TRP A 63 -19.63 13.15 -6.72
CA TRP A 63 -20.44 12.89 -7.91
C TRP A 63 -20.86 14.18 -8.64
N THR A 64 -21.12 15.25 -7.90
CA THR A 64 -21.59 16.53 -8.42
C THR A 64 -20.46 17.48 -8.83
N ASP A 65 -19.19 17.09 -8.64
CA ASP A 65 -18.07 17.94 -9.03
C ASP A 65 -17.94 18.05 -10.56
N GLY A 66 -17.16 19.02 -11.02
CA GLY A 66 -16.88 19.25 -12.44
C GLY A 66 -17.57 20.49 -13.00
N THR A 67 -16.78 21.27 -13.75
CA THR A 67 -17.21 22.48 -14.45
C THR A 67 -17.28 22.27 -15.97
N THR A 68 -16.69 21.19 -16.46
CA THR A 68 -16.60 20.86 -17.88
C THR A 68 -17.64 19.82 -18.25
N SER A 69 -18.40 20.02 -19.33
CA SER A 69 -19.39 19.02 -19.77
C SER A 69 -18.71 17.71 -20.17
N TYR A 70 -19.25 16.57 -19.71
CA TYR A 70 -18.78 15.24 -20.15
C TYR A 70 -18.85 15.06 -21.67
N LEU A 71 -19.77 15.76 -22.36
CA LEU A 71 -19.90 15.72 -23.82
C LEU A 71 -18.64 16.26 -24.52
N GLU A 72 -17.92 17.17 -23.87
CA GLU A 72 -16.67 17.76 -24.39
C GLU A 72 -15.46 16.87 -24.12
N ALA A 73 -15.58 15.82 -23.29
CA ALA A 73 -14.45 15.02 -22.84
C ALA A 73 -13.67 14.42 -24.02
N LYS A 74 -14.37 13.84 -25.00
CA LYS A 74 -13.74 13.29 -26.20
C LYS A 74 -12.94 14.37 -26.94
N ARG A 75 -13.55 15.51 -27.23
CA ARG A 75 -12.92 16.60 -27.99
C ARG A 75 -11.69 17.16 -27.25
N LEU A 76 -11.84 17.46 -25.96
CA LEU A 76 -10.80 18.08 -25.14
C LEU A 76 -9.62 17.14 -24.90
N ILE A 77 -9.87 15.88 -24.55
CA ILE A 77 -8.81 14.88 -24.33
C ILE A 77 -8.09 14.59 -25.64
N THR A 78 -8.84 14.42 -26.74
CA THR A 78 -8.25 14.19 -28.07
C THR A 78 -7.34 15.35 -28.49
N SER A 79 -7.81 16.58 -28.37
CA SER A 79 -6.99 17.77 -28.66
C SER A 79 -5.77 17.85 -27.75
N ALA A 80 -5.95 17.60 -26.45
CA ALA A 80 -4.89 17.64 -25.48
C ALA A 80 -3.91 16.46 -25.58
N VAL A 81 -4.18 15.43 -26.39
CA VAL A 81 -3.23 14.32 -26.63
C VAL A 81 -2.53 14.47 -27.99
N ARG A 82 -3.22 14.95 -29.04
CA ARG A 82 -2.82 14.86 -30.46
C ARG A 82 -1.93 15.98 -31.01
N GLU A 83 -1.32 16.82 -30.19
CA GLU A 83 -0.55 17.96 -30.72
C GLU A 83 0.75 17.57 -31.46
N GLU A 84 1.23 16.33 -31.34
CA GLU A 84 2.46 15.85 -32.00
C GLU A 84 2.26 14.49 -32.68
N GLU A 85 2.85 14.31 -33.87
CA GLU A 85 2.93 13.02 -34.56
C GLU A 85 3.84 12.04 -33.78
N ASP A 86 3.44 10.78 -33.68
CA ASP A 86 4.18 9.66 -33.05
C ASP A 86 4.46 9.75 -31.53
N ALA A 87 3.73 10.58 -30.78
CA ALA A 87 3.90 10.67 -29.34
C ALA A 87 3.37 9.43 -28.57
N VAL A 88 4.24 8.79 -27.79
CA VAL A 88 3.84 7.74 -26.83
C VAL A 88 3.10 8.36 -25.64
N VAL A 89 1.93 7.80 -25.33
CA VAL A 89 1.05 8.22 -24.23
C VAL A 89 1.10 7.20 -23.12
N TYR A 90 1.53 7.63 -21.93
CA TYR A 90 1.62 6.80 -20.74
C TYR A 90 0.41 7.02 -19.83
N VAL A 91 -0.26 5.94 -19.43
CA VAL A 91 -1.41 5.98 -18.50
C VAL A 91 -1.29 4.87 -17.46
N LYS A 92 -1.73 5.12 -16.22
CA LYS A 92 -1.72 4.11 -15.16
C LYS A 92 -2.98 3.25 -15.23
N GLY A 93 -2.87 1.92 -15.19
CA GLY A 93 -4.02 1.00 -15.18
C GLY A 93 -4.47 0.51 -16.56
N ARG A 94 -4.71 -0.81 -16.69
CA ARG A 94 -5.24 -1.46 -17.92
C ARG A 94 -6.62 -0.94 -18.31
N GLU A 95 -7.52 -0.76 -17.35
CA GLU A 95 -8.89 -0.28 -17.59
C GLU A 95 -8.90 1.15 -18.16
N LYS A 96 -8.07 2.03 -17.57
CA LYS A 96 -7.87 3.42 -17.99
C LYS A 96 -7.23 3.50 -19.38
N ARG A 97 -6.27 2.61 -19.68
CA ARG A 97 -5.69 2.46 -21.02
C ARG A 97 -6.73 2.03 -22.06
N THR A 98 -7.53 1.02 -21.75
CA THR A 98 -8.60 0.56 -22.66
C THR A 98 -9.59 1.68 -22.91
N TRP A 99 -10.05 2.35 -21.85
CA TRP A 99 -10.96 3.48 -21.98
C TRP A 99 -10.37 4.62 -22.84
N LEU A 100 -9.10 4.99 -22.61
CA LEU A 100 -8.45 6.05 -23.38
C LEU A 100 -8.28 5.66 -24.85
N ARG A 101 -7.94 4.39 -25.13
CA ARG A 101 -7.89 3.85 -26.50
C ARG A 101 -9.24 3.95 -27.18
N ASP A 102 -10.31 3.50 -26.51
CA ASP A 102 -11.67 3.50 -27.03
C ASP A 102 -12.21 4.93 -27.23
N LEU A 103 -11.75 5.89 -26.42
CA LEU A 103 -12.09 7.30 -26.59
C LEU A 103 -11.47 7.90 -27.85
N LEU A 104 -10.18 7.59 -28.09
CA LEU A 104 -9.40 8.17 -29.18
C LEU A 104 -9.72 7.50 -30.53
N LEU A 105 -10.04 6.20 -30.55
CA LEU A 105 -10.33 5.40 -31.76
C LEU A 105 -9.28 5.58 -32.88
N ASP A 106 -8.01 5.74 -32.50
CA ASP A 106 -6.92 6.06 -33.42
C ASP A 106 -5.75 5.09 -33.18
N GLU A 107 -5.50 4.22 -34.16
CA GLU A 107 -4.41 3.23 -34.11
C GLU A 107 -3.02 3.87 -34.15
N ARG A 108 -2.91 5.16 -34.53
CA ARG A 108 -1.64 5.89 -34.58
C ARG A 108 -1.15 6.34 -33.20
N VAL A 109 -2.04 6.39 -32.20
CA VAL A 109 -1.65 6.78 -30.83
C VAL A 109 -1.19 5.54 -30.07
N HIS A 110 0.12 5.44 -29.86
CA HIS A 110 0.69 4.37 -29.03
C HIS A 110 0.47 4.67 -27.55
N ILE A 111 -0.51 3.99 -26.94
CA ILE A 111 -0.82 4.11 -25.51
C ILE A 111 -0.19 2.94 -24.74
N GLU A 112 0.72 3.26 -23.82
CA GLU A 112 1.36 2.33 -22.91
C GLU A 112 0.82 2.45 -21.50
N THR A 113 0.67 1.30 -20.82
CA THR A 113 0.41 1.30 -19.37
C THR A 113 1.72 1.53 -18.63
N LEU A 114 1.72 2.43 -17.65
CA LEU A 114 2.80 2.52 -16.66
C LEU A 114 3.03 1.18 -15.93
N ASP A 115 1.98 0.34 -15.83
CA ASP A 115 2.07 -1.01 -15.27
C ASP A 115 2.88 -2.00 -16.14
N ALA A 116 3.21 -1.64 -17.39
CA ALA A 116 4.15 -2.43 -18.22
C ALA A 116 5.61 -2.08 -17.89
N VAL A 117 5.87 -0.90 -17.33
CA VAL A 117 7.18 -0.51 -16.76
C VAL A 117 7.36 -1.10 -15.35
N TYR A 118 6.27 -1.59 -14.75
CA TYR A 118 6.29 -2.37 -13.51
C TYR A 118 6.93 -3.76 -13.67
N GLU A 119 7.42 -4.20 -14.84
CA GLU A 119 8.25 -5.42 -14.89
C GLU A 119 9.56 -5.28 -14.08
N ASP A 120 9.97 -4.06 -13.73
CA ASP A 120 10.96 -3.81 -12.67
C ASP A 120 10.40 -3.98 -11.24
N ILE A 121 9.34 -4.80 -11.08
CA ILE A 121 8.89 -5.38 -9.81
C ILE A 121 10.02 -6.15 -9.10
N LYS A 122 11.17 -6.43 -9.71
CA LYS A 122 12.35 -6.86 -8.91
C LYS A 122 12.71 -5.83 -7.83
N SER A 123 12.56 -4.53 -8.12
CA SER A 123 12.76 -3.45 -7.15
C SER A 123 11.63 -3.38 -6.11
N LEU A 124 10.38 -3.65 -6.48
CA LEU A 124 9.28 -3.72 -5.52
C LEU A 124 9.25 -5.02 -4.74
N ALA A 125 9.79 -6.13 -5.25
CA ALA A 125 10.04 -7.34 -4.48
C ALA A 125 11.16 -7.10 -3.46
N ASP A 126 12.12 -6.22 -3.76
CA ASP A 126 13.13 -5.72 -2.80
C ASP A 126 12.54 -4.72 -1.77
N ILE A 127 11.52 -3.94 -2.14
CA ILE A 127 10.82 -3.00 -1.24
C ILE A 127 9.73 -3.71 -0.39
N CYS A 128 8.96 -4.63 -0.98
CA CYS A 128 8.03 -5.55 -0.30
C CYS A 128 8.78 -6.59 0.54
N ARG A 129 10.04 -6.92 0.23
CA ARG A 129 10.89 -7.69 1.16
C ARG A 129 11.16 -6.98 2.48
N ARG A 130 10.82 -5.69 2.62
CA ARG A 130 11.13 -4.90 3.83
C ARG A 130 9.93 -4.46 4.66
N ARG A 131 8.70 -4.65 4.18
CA ARG A 131 7.52 -4.36 5.00
C ARG A 131 6.51 -5.48 4.90
N ALA A 132 6.67 -6.43 5.82
CA ALA A 132 5.64 -7.38 6.13
C ALA A 132 4.27 -6.70 6.26
N VAL A 133 3.25 -7.29 5.63
CA VAL A 133 1.88 -6.78 5.70
C VAL A 133 1.30 -7.13 7.06
N ARG A 134 1.04 -6.11 7.89
CA ARG A 134 0.41 -6.27 9.18
C ARG A 134 -1.09 -6.01 9.09
N ILE A 135 -1.91 -6.97 9.51
CA ILE A 135 -3.38 -6.87 9.56
C ILE A 135 -3.90 -7.06 10.98
N LEU A 136 -5.16 -6.67 11.20
CA LEU A 136 -5.85 -6.80 12.49
C LEU A 136 -5.06 -6.17 13.65
N SER A 137 -4.41 -5.04 13.39
CA SER A 137 -3.49 -4.44 14.34
C SER A 137 -4.19 -3.63 15.43
N ARG A 138 -3.54 -3.57 16.59
CA ARG A 138 -3.86 -2.66 17.68
C ARG A 138 -2.61 -1.86 18.05
N ARG A 139 -2.72 -0.54 17.95
CA ARG A 139 -1.65 0.41 18.27
C ARG A 139 -1.94 1.14 19.58
N TYR A 140 -0.93 1.25 20.42
CA TYR A 140 -0.92 1.97 21.70
C TYR A 140 0.13 3.08 21.64
N ASP A 141 -0.30 4.32 21.82
CA ASP A 141 0.63 5.45 21.86
C ASP A 141 1.37 5.46 23.21
N LEU A 142 2.69 5.43 23.16
CA LEU A 142 3.54 5.43 24.37
C LEU A 142 3.84 6.85 24.86
N THR A 143 3.44 7.86 24.10
CA THR A 143 3.79 9.26 24.32
C THR A 143 2.58 10.13 24.01
N ALA A 144 2.47 11.29 24.65
CA ALA A 144 1.31 12.17 24.45
C ALA A 144 1.15 12.64 22.99
N THR A 145 2.25 12.76 22.25
CA THR A 145 2.24 13.14 20.84
C THR A 145 2.20 11.95 19.88
N GLY A 146 2.10 10.70 20.38
CA GLY A 146 2.05 9.50 19.55
C GLY A 146 3.32 9.20 18.75
N TYR A 147 4.43 9.92 19.03
CA TYR A 147 5.67 9.83 18.27
C TYR A 147 6.42 8.49 18.46
N LYS A 148 6.09 7.77 19.54
CA LYS A 148 6.47 6.39 19.85
C LYS A 148 5.22 5.59 20.15
N PHE A 149 5.21 4.35 19.71
CA PHE A 149 4.05 3.47 19.81
C PHE A 149 4.47 2.01 19.99
N LEU A 150 3.57 1.24 20.58
CA LEU A 150 3.62 -0.21 20.58
C LEU A 150 2.44 -0.72 19.75
N GLU A 151 2.71 -1.61 18.80
CA GLU A 151 1.70 -2.22 17.93
C GLU A 151 1.75 -3.73 18.05
N ILE A 152 0.59 -4.37 18.08
CA ILE A 152 0.46 -5.82 17.98
C ILE A 152 -0.41 -6.11 16.78
N ALA A 153 0.05 -6.98 15.89
CA ALA A 153 -0.64 -7.29 14.65
C ALA A 153 -0.34 -8.71 14.17
N ILE A 154 -1.12 -9.18 13.20
CA ILE A 154 -0.79 -10.39 12.45
C ILE A 154 0.05 -9.98 11.25
N ASN A 155 1.27 -10.48 11.21
CA ASN A 155 2.15 -10.42 10.07
C ASN A 155 1.75 -11.54 9.07
N VAL A 156 1.33 -11.14 7.88
CA VAL A 156 0.84 -12.05 6.84
C VAL A 156 2.00 -12.49 5.95
N ASP A 157 2.70 -13.53 6.40
CA ASP A 157 3.76 -14.20 5.67
C ASP A 157 3.68 -15.71 5.97
N PRO A 158 2.99 -16.53 5.15
CA PRO A 158 2.67 -17.92 5.48
C PRO A 158 3.92 -18.74 5.86
N PRO A 159 3.97 -19.34 7.08
CA PRO A 159 2.93 -19.30 8.12
C PRO A 159 2.85 -17.94 8.81
N SER A 160 1.67 -17.30 8.76
CA SER A 160 1.46 -16.00 9.39
C SER A 160 1.71 -16.08 10.89
N TYR A 161 2.08 -14.97 11.52
CA TYR A 161 2.37 -14.94 12.94
C TYR A 161 1.98 -13.61 13.59
N VAL A 162 1.76 -13.64 14.91
CA VAL A 162 1.52 -12.41 15.67
C VAL A 162 2.86 -11.78 16.03
N GLU A 163 3.02 -10.50 15.75
CA GLU A 163 4.22 -9.73 16.01
C GLU A 163 3.90 -8.56 16.96
N ILE A 164 4.82 -8.31 17.91
CA ILE A 164 4.80 -7.12 18.77
C ILE A 164 5.87 -6.17 18.25
N VAL A 165 5.53 -4.92 18.00
CA VAL A 165 6.43 -3.94 17.39
C VAL A 165 6.48 -2.68 18.23
N LEU A 166 7.68 -2.27 18.59
CA LEU A 166 7.95 -0.97 19.17
C LEU A 166 8.43 -0.03 18.06
N GLY A 167 7.65 0.98 17.73
CA GLY A 167 7.94 1.89 16.61
C GLY A 167 8.05 3.36 16.99
N ASP A 168 8.55 4.15 16.05
CA ASP A 168 8.52 5.61 16.11
C ASP A 168 8.02 6.26 14.81
N HIS A 169 7.72 7.56 14.86
CA HIS A 169 7.25 8.36 13.73
C HIS A 169 8.28 8.51 12.59
N ARG A 170 9.53 8.07 12.78
CA ARG A 170 10.56 8.07 11.74
C ARG A 170 10.58 6.75 10.96
N GLY A 171 9.64 5.84 11.24
CA GLY A 171 9.54 4.54 10.61
C GLY A 171 10.54 3.51 11.13
N ARG A 172 11.22 3.79 12.26
CA ARG A 172 12.04 2.76 12.93
C ARG A 172 11.11 1.85 13.71
N GLU A 173 11.28 0.55 13.52
CA GLU A 173 10.44 -0.49 14.13
C GLU A 173 11.35 -1.57 14.70
N LEU A 174 11.15 -1.88 15.98
CA LEU A 174 11.84 -2.94 16.70
C LEU A 174 10.81 -4.05 16.97
N SER A 175 10.92 -5.14 16.22
CA SER A 175 10.06 -6.32 16.37
C SER A 175 10.50 -7.19 17.55
N LEU A 176 9.53 -7.67 18.31
CA LEU A 176 9.68 -8.49 19.51
C LEU A 176 8.79 -9.74 19.39
N SER A 177 9.34 -10.90 19.72
CA SER A 177 8.51 -12.07 20.01
C SER A 177 7.80 -11.91 21.35
N LEU A 178 6.72 -12.66 21.58
CA LEU A 178 6.05 -12.69 22.88
C LEU A 178 7.02 -13.10 24.00
N GLU A 179 7.90 -14.08 23.73
CA GLU A 179 8.95 -14.51 24.65
C GLU A 179 9.91 -13.37 25.01
N THR A 180 10.41 -12.64 23.99
CA THR A 180 11.30 -11.50 24.20
C THR A 180 10.61 -10.40 25.02
N TRP A 181 9.32 -10.13 24.72
CA TRP A 181 8.52 -9.18 25.49
C TRP A 181 8.40 -9.60 26.96
N LYS A 182 8.09 -10.88 27.24
CA LYS A 182 7.94 -11.38 28.61
C LYS A 182 9.25 -11.33 29.39
N SER A 183 10.34 -11.78 28.79
CA SER A 183 11.66 -11.66 29.42
C SER A 183 12.05 -10.18 29.66
N LEU A 184 11.68 -9.27 28.75
CA LEU A 184 11.92 -7.83 28.93
C LEU A 184 11.12 -7.27 30.12
N TYR A 185 9.86 -7.67 30.26
CA TYR A 185 8.99 -7.27 31.36
C TYR A 185 9.45 -7.82 32.72
N GLU A 186 9.97 -9.05 32.74
CA GLU A 186 10.59 -9.64 33.94
C GLU A 186 11.82 -8.85 34.41
N GLN A 187 12.63 -8.35 33.47
CA GLN A 187 13.81 -7.53 33.76
C GLN A 187 13.48 -6.07 34.16
N ARG A 188 12.20 -5.66 34.22
CA ARG A 188 11.81 -4.26 34.48
C ARG A 188 12.46 -3.65 35.72
N TRP A 189 12.56 -4.41 36.82
CA TRP A 189 13.18 -3.92 38.06
C TRP A 189 14.68 -3.67 37.88
N ASN A 190 15.39 -4.60 37.23
CA ASN A 190 16.81 -4.45 36.93
C ASN A 190 17.06 -3.25 36.01
N ILE A 191 16.18 -2.99 35.04
CA ILE A 191 16.26 -1.83 34.15
C ILE A 191 16.07 -0.52 34.94
N TYR A 192 15.12 -0.48 35.90
CA TYR A 192 14.95 0.71 36.76
C TYR A 192 16.14 0.93 37.70
N THR A 193 16.71 -0.14 38.26
CA THR A 193 17.94 -0.06 39.06
C THR A 193 19.12 0.43 38.22
N LEU A 194 19.23 -0.04 36.97
CA LEU A 194 20.24 0.42 36.02
C LEU A 194 20.08 1.92 35.69
N LEU A 195 18.84 2.40 35.52
CA LEU A 195 18.53 3.82 35.30
C LEU A 195 18.95 4.72 36.47
N ARG A 196 18.89 4.20 37.70
CA ARG A 196 19.33 4.90 38.92
C ARG A 196 20.84 4.88 39.12
N ASN A 197 21.60 4.24 38.21
CA ASN A 197 23.03 4.04 38.29
C ASN A 197 23.46 3.31 39.58
N GLU A 198 22.60 2.41 40.08
CA GLU A 198 22.83 1.62 41.29
C GLU A 198 23.63 0.32 40.99
N TYR A 199 23.95 0.05 39.72
CA TYR A 199 24.64 -1.16 39.25
C TYR A 199 25.95 -0.84 38.51
N LYS A 200 26.92 -1.76 38.57
CA LYS A 200 28.21 -1.65 37.86
C LYS A 200 28.18 -2.17 36.41
N ASP A 201 27.18 -2.97 36.04
CA ASP A 201 27.02 -3.47 34.68
C ASP A 201 26.39 -2.39 33.79
N ASN A 202 26.94 -2.21 32.59
CA ASN A 202 26.52 -1.16 31.66
C ASN A 202 25.35 -1.57 30.74
N PHE A 203 24.92 -2.85 30.79
CA PHE A 203 23.89 -3.37 29.90
C PHE A 203 23.15 -4.59 30.50
N ILE A 204 21.94 -4.86 29.99
CA ILE A 204 21.13 -6.04 30.31
C ILE A 204 20.81 -6.77 29.00
N ASN A 205 20.98 -8.09 28.95
CA ASN A 205 20.58 -8.90 27.81
C ASN A 205 19.22 -9.55 28.04
N VAL A 206 18.37 -9.52 27.01
CA VAL A 206 17.04 -10.14 27.00
C VAL A 206 16.86 -10.82 25.65
N GLY A 207 17.23 -12.10 25.58
CA GLY A 207 17.24 -12.86 24.33
C GLY A 207 18.04 -12.15 23.23
N PRO A 208 17.43 -11.75 22.11
CA PRO A 208 18.10 -11.03 21.03
C PRO A 208 18.31 -9.52 21.30
N LEU A 209 17.80 -9.01 22.43
CA LEU A 209 17.93 -7.60 22.79
C LEU A 209 19.06 -7.33 23.77
N THR A 210 19.77 -6.23 23.53
CA THR A 210 20.66 -5.61 24.51
C THR A 210 20.08 -4.27 24.94
N ILE A 211 20.02 -4.05 26.25
CA ILE A 211 19.48 -2.85 26.87
C ILE A 211 20.64 -2.07 27.43
N ARG A 212 20.75 -0.79 27.07
CA ARG A 212 21.81 0.11 27.55
C ARG A 212 21.22 1.41 28.05
N ILE A 213 21.94 2.06 28.95
CA ILE A 213 21.64 3.44 29.32
C ILE A 213 22.56 4.36 28.51
N CYS A 214 21.98 5.43 27.98
CA CYS A 214 22.73 6.46 27.28
C CYS A 214 22.26 7.84 27.75
N THR A 215 23.16 8.81 27.71
CA THR A 215 22.85 10.20 28.05
C THR A 215 22.89 11.03 26.77
N HIS A 216 21.84 11.82 26.53
CA HIS A 216 21.80 12.75 25.42
C HIS A 216 21.24 14.09 25.90
N ASN A 217 22.01 15.16 25.78
CA ASN A 217 21.67 16.51 26.30
C ASN A 217 21.21 16.47 27.77
N ASP A 218 22.00 15.83 28.63
CA ASP A 218 21.72 15.64 30.07
C ASP A 218 20.45 14.85 30.42
N VAL A 219 19.80 14.25 29.42
CA VAL A 219 18.66 13.35 29.62
C VAL A 219 19.15 11.90 29.55
N THR A 220 18.86 11.14 30.61
CA THR A 220 19.07 9.70 30.66
C THR A 220 18.01 8.97 29.84
N LEU A 221 18.45 8.14 28.91
CA LEU A 221 17.64 7.38 27.97
C LEU A 221 17.94 5.89 28.08
N VAL A 222 16.90 5.07 27.99
CA VAL A 222 17.00 3.63 27.81
C VAL A 222 17.05 3.34 26.32
N ARG A 223 18.09 2.63 25.89
CA ARG A 223 18.30 2.19 24.52
C ARG A 223 18.10 0.67 24.44
N LEU A 224 17.08 0.26 23.70
CA LEU A 224 16.82 -1.13 23.35
C LEU A 224 17.46 -1.40 21.99
N GLU A 225 18.36 -2.36 21.90
CA GLU A 225 19.14 -2.68 20.70
C GLU A 225 18.87 -4.11 20.25
N SER A 226 18.51 -4.29 18.98
CA SER A 226 18.66 -5.56 18.26
C SER A 226 19.89 -5.49 17.34
N SER A 227 20.13 -6.56 16.58
CA SER A 227 21.22 -6.62 15.60
C SER A 227 21.13 -5.58 14.48
N THR A 228 19.93 -5.08 14.18
CA THR A 228 19.68 -4.20 13.02
C THR A 228 19.08 -2.84 13.39
N VAL A 229 18.37 -2.75 14.52
CA VAL A 229 17.63 -1.56 14.90
C VAL A 229 17.85 -1.27 16.38
N HIS A 230 17.85 0.01 16.74
CA HIS A 230 17.80 0.43 18.13
C HIS A 230 16.71 1.47 18.36
N MET A 231 16.15 1.48 19.56
CA MET A 231 15.11 2.39 19.98
C MET A 231 15.47 3.02 21.33
N THR A 232 15.52 4.36 21.38
CA THR A 232 15.86 5.12 22.60
C THR A 232 14.65 5.80 23.19
N MET A 233 14.41 5.71 24.49
CA MET A 233 13.27 6.35 25.14
C MET A 233 13.59 6.82 26.56
N ILE A 234 12.85 7.78 27.07
CA ILE A 234 12.91 8.21 28.48
C ILE A 234 12.20 7.19 29.38
N GLU A 235 12.53 7.21 30.68
CA GLU A 235 11.94 6.31 31.68
C GLU A 235 10.41 6.33 31.69
N SER A 236 9.79 7.50 31.58
CA SER A 236 8.33 7.62 31.60
C SER A 236 7.64 6.94 30.41
N THR A 237 8.28 6.93 29.24
CA THR A 237 7.81 6.18 28.07
C THR A 237 7.99 4.68 28.26
N LEU A 238 9.10 4.26 28.85
CA LEU A 238 9.34 2.85 29.18
C LEU A 238 8.32 2.32 30.21
N ARG A 239 7.99 3.12 31.24
CA ARG A 239 6.95 2.79 32.22
C ARG A 239 5.61 2.54 31.55
N ARG A 240 5.15 3.48 30.71
CA ARG A 240 3.91 3.32 29.93
C ARG A 240 3.93 2.08 29.05
N MET A 241 5.09 1.75 28.47
CA MET A 241 5.25 0.53 27.68
C MET A 241 4.98 -0.71 28.55
N PHE A 242 5.58 -0.80 29.74
CA PHE A 242 5.36 -1.93 30.66
C PHE A 242 3.96 -1.99 31.27
N ASP A 243 3.29 -0.86 31.47
CA ASP A 243 1.89 -0.82 31.93
C ASP A 243 0.92 -1.52 30.95
N LEU A 244 1.35 -1.73 29.70
CA LEU A 244 0.58 -2.43 28.68
C LEU A 244 0.69 -3.96 28.72
N ASP A 245 1.48 -4.56 29.63
CA ASP A 245 1.73 -6.02 29.63
C ASP A 245 0.43 -6.85 29.61
N GLY A 246 -0.55 -6.52 30.46
CA GLY A 246 -1.85 -7.21 30.45
C GLY A 246 -2.67 -6.97 29.18
N CYS A 247 -2.55 -5.80 28.54
CA CYS A 247 -3.19 -5.54 27.25
C CYS A 247 -2.52 -6.35 26.13
N ILE A 248 -1.21 -6.54 26.21
CA ILE A 248 -0.41 -7.29 25.25
C ILE A 248 -0.81 -8.75 25.28
N ASP A 249 -0.91 -9.37 26.45
CA ASP A 249 -1.34 -10.77 26.59
C ASP A 249 -2.71 -11.01 25.97
N VAL A 250 -3.71 -10.21 26.37
CA VAL A 250 -5.08 -10.37 25.89
C VAL A 250 -5.17 -10.15 24.38
N THR A 251 -4.44 -9.16 23.84
CA THR A 251 -4.45 -8.86 22.40
C THR A 251 -3.71 -9.95 21.63
N PHE A 252 -2.56 -10.39 22.10
CA PHE A 252 -1.75 -11.42 21.45
C PHE A 252 -2.51 -12.75 21.38
N GLU A 253 -3.10 -13.22 22.48
CA GLU A 253 -3.89 -14.45 22.49
C GLU A 253 -5.09 -14.38 21.53
N ARG A 254 -5.78 -13.22 21.48
CA ARG A 254 -6.90 -13.02 20.56
C ARG A 254 -6.47 -13.10 19.11
N LEU A 255 -5.34 -12.47 18.75
CA LEU A 255 -4.81 -12.51 17.39
C LEU A 255 -4.26 -13.88 17.03
N ALA A 256 -3.60 -14.58 17.96
CA ALA A 256 -3.05 -15.91 17.75
C ALA A 256 -4.15 -16.91 17.34
N ARG A 257 -5.34 -16.82 17.94
CA ARG A 257 -6.51 -17.64 17.55
C ARG A 257 -7.03 -17.37 16.15
N LEU A 258 -6.68 -16.23 15.55
CA LEU A 258 -7.11 -15.85 14.21
C LEU A 258 -6.08 -16.19 13.13
N VAL A 259 -4.84 -16.54 13.50
CA VAL A 259 -3.74 -16.82 12.56
C VAL A 259 -4.12 -17.87 11.53
N ASP A 260 -4.60 -19.04 11.96
CA ASP A 260 -5.00 -20.13 11.04
C ASP A 260 -6.11 -19.69 10.07
N THR A 261 -7.05 -18.87 10.56
CA THR A 261 -8.12 -18.32 9.72
C THR A 261 -7.59 -17.31 8.71
N VAL A 262 -6.61 -16.50 9.10
CA VAL A 262 -5.91 -15.57 8.21
C VAL A 262 -5.16 -16.35 7.14
N ASP A 263 -4.37 -17.35 7.51
CA ASP A 263 -3.61 -18.18 6.57
C ASP A 263 -4.51 -18.91 5.58
N ALA A 264 -5.62 -19.48 6.05
CA ALA A 264 -6.60 -20.14 5.18
C ALA A 264 -7.23 -19.16 4.17
N LYS A 265 -7.59 -17.96 4.62
CA LYS A 265 -8.14 -16.91 3.75
C LYS A 265 -7.10 -16.35 2.78
N TYR A 266 -5.87 -16.13 3.25
CA TYR A 266 -4.77 -15.67 2.43
C TYR A 266 -4.44 -16.69 1.34
N THR A 267 -4.33 -17.97 1.69
CA THR A 267 -4.12 -19.07 0.73
C THR A 267 -5.22 -19.09 -0.33
N ARG A 268 -6.49 -18.99 0.08
CA ARG A 268 -7.62 -18.93 -0.86
C ARG A 268 -7.52 -17.72 -1.79
N PHE A 269 -7.18 -16.55 -1.27
CA PHE A 269 -7.01 -15.34 -2.06
C PHE A 269 -5.86 -15.49 -3.07
N SER A 270 -4.70 -15.97 -2.62
CA SER A 270 -3.53 -16.24 -3.46
C SER A 270 -3.85 -17.22 -4.59
N ASN A 271 -4.61 -18.28 -4.32
CA ASN A 271 -5.03 -19.23 -5.35
C ASN A 271 -5.93 -18.58 -6.42
N VAL A 272 -6.88 -17.72 -6.00
CA VAL A 272 -7.74 -16.99 -6.94
C VAL A 272 -6.93 -15.99 -7.77
N ALA A 273 -6.03 -15.24 -7.14
CA ALA A 273 -5.17 -14.28 -7.83
C ALA A 273 -4.26 -14.98 -8.85
N ASN A 274 -3.68 -16.12 -8.50
CA ASN A 274 -2.87 -16.93 -9.40
C ASN A 274 -3.69 -17.49 -10.56
N ALA A 275 -4.92 -17.97 -10.32
CA ALA A 275 -5.79 -18.46 -11.38
C ALA A 275 -6.15 -17.36 -12.40
N ILE A 276 -6.40 -16.13 -11.94
CA ILE A 276 -6.65 -14.97 -12.83
C ILE A 276 -5.40 -14.64 -13.65
N HIS A 277 -4.22 -14.66 -13.01
CA HIS A 277 -2.96 -14.42 -13.70
C HIS A 277 -2.64 -15.50 -14.74
N GLU A 278 -2.90 -16.78 -14.43
CA GLU A 278 -2.76 -17.88 -15.37
C GLU A 278 -3.75 -17.78 -16.53
N SER A 279 -5.01 -17.38 -16.28
CA SER A 279 -5.98 -17.15 -17.37
C SER A 279 -5.57 -15.99 -18.27
N ASP A 280 -5.03 -14.90 -17.71
CA ASP A 280 -4.50 -13.78 -18.50
C ASP A 280 -3.27 -14.19 -19.34
N ILE A 281 -2.43 -15.12 -18.86
CA ILE A 281 -1.32 -15.69 -19.64
C ILE A 281 -1.86 -16.59 -20.76
N PHE A 282 -2.86 -17.42 -20.47
CA PHE A 282 -3.44 -18.34 -21.44
C PHE A 282 -4.12 -17.60 -22.59
N ASP A 283 -4.86 -16.53 -22.30
CA ASP A 283 -5.47 -15.65 -23.32
C ASP A 283 -4.42 -14.94 -24.17
N LYS A 284 -3.32 -14.46 -23.57
CA LYS A 284 -2.19 -13.88 -24.33
C LYS A 284 -1.53 -14.90 -25.27
N ARG A 285 -1.39 -16.16 -24.84
CA ARG A 285 -0.82 -17.22 -25.68
C ARG A 285 -1.73 -17.59 -26.85
N GLN A 286 -3.05 -17.62 -26.66
CA GLN A 286 -3.99 -17.83 -27.77
C GLN A 286 -3.98 -16.67 -28.78
N LEU A 287 -3.86 -15.43 -28.33
CA LEU A 287 -3.72 -14.26 -29.21
C LEU A 287 -2.40 -14.30 -30.02
N SER A 288 -1.31 -14.80 -29.43
CA SER A 288 -0.04 -14.98 -30.18
C SER A 288 -0.08 -16.12 -31.20
N SER A 289 -0.83 -17.20 -30.94
CA SER A 289 -0.91 -18.34 -31.87
C SER A 289 -1.90 -18.10 -33.01
N THR A 290 -2.95 -17.30 -32.81
CA THR A 290 -3.86 -16.89 -33.89
C THR A 290 -3.19 -15.90 -34.86
N ASN A 291 -2.32 -15.01 -34.38
CA ASN A 291 -1.56 -14.09 -35.22
C ASN A 291 -0.42 -14.76 -36.03
N ALA A 292 0.09 -15.91 -35.56
CA ALA A 292 1.03 -16.71 -36.35
C ALA A 292 0.32 -17.47 -37.49
N SER A 293 -0.97 -17.78 -37.34
CA SER A 293 -1.75 -18.56 -38.31
C SER A 293 -2.31 -17.71 -39.45
N SER A 294 -2.37 -16.38 -39.32
CA SER A 294 -2.89 -15.46 -40.35
C SER A 294 -1.83 -14.94 -41.34
N SER A 295 -0.54 -15.29 -41.14
CA SER A 295 0.57 -14.83 -42.00
C SER A 295 1.01 -15.82 -43.09
N ILE A 296 0.33 -16.96 -43.25
CA ILE A 296 0.72 -18.02 -44.22
C ILE A 296 -0.18 -18.06 -45.47
N ALA A 297 -1.23 -17.25 -45.56
CA ALA A 297 -2.15 -17.24 -46.71
C ALA A 297 -2.07 -15.94 -47.53
N SER A 298 -0.93 -15.64 -48.15
CA SER A 298 -0.86 -14.69 -49.29
C SER A 298 0.51 -14.75 -50.00
N SER A 299 0.83 -15.89 -50.59
CA SER A 299 1.88 -16.00 -51.61
C SER A 299 1.69 -17.24 -52.50
N SER A 300 0.56 -17.31 -53.21
CA SER A 300 0.46 -18.13 -54.44
C SER A 300 -0.73 -17.69 -55.28
N LEU A 301 -0.47 -16.77 -56.21
CA LEU A 301 -0.92 -16.68 -57.61
C LEU A 301 -0.82 -15.23 -58.11
#